data_AF-A0A1G4ZDV1-F1
#
_entry.id   AF-A0A1G4ZDV1-F1
#
_cell.length_a   1.000
_cell.length_b   1.000
_cell.length_c   1.000
_cell.angle_alpha   90.00
_cell.angle_beta   90.00
_cell.angle_gamma   90.00
#
_symmetry.space_group_name_H-M   'P 1'
#
loop_
_entity.id
_entity.type
_entity.pdbx_description
1 polymer ?
#
loop_
_entity_poly.entity_id
_entity_poly.type
_entity_poly.pdbx_seq_one_letter_code
_entity_poly.pdbx_strand_id
1 'polypeptide(L)' 'MSRYQHTKGQINDNAIEALLHDPLFRQRIEKNKKGKGSYLRKGKHAKKGFQEASGKQANRLFTTGLLAFT' A
#
# COMPACT_ATOMS: atom_id res chain seq x y z
N MET A 1 -16.30 -26.10 -2.33
CA MET A 1 -16.33 -24.62 -2.42
C MET A 1 -17.16 -24.08 -1.27
N SER A 2 -16.75 -22.97 -0.64
CA SER A 2 -17.52 -22.33 0.44
C SER A 2 -18.70 -21.52 -0.11
N ARG A 3 -19.81 -21.49 0.63
CA ARG A 3 -21.00 -20.67 0.29
C ARG A 3 -20.90 -19.27 0.90
N TYR A 4 -21.42 -18.26 0.20
CA TYR A 4 -21.53 -16.90 0.70
C TYR A 4 -22.77 -16.74 1.59
N GLN A 5 -22.65 -16.03 2.72
CA GLN A 5 -23.75 -15.73 3.64
C GLN A 5 -24.23 -14.29 3.42
N HIS A 6 -25.43 -14.13 2.84
CA HIS A 6 -26.06 -12.84 2.57
C HIS A 6 -26.85 -12.31 3.78
N THR A 7 -27.19 -11.02 3.78
CA THR A 7 -27.89 -10.35 4.90
C THR A 7 -29.40 -10.30 4.75
N LYS A 8 -29.95 -10.77 3.62
CA LYS A 8 -31.39 -10.68 3.29
C LYS A 8 -32.34 -11.60 4.09
N GLY A 9 -31.82 -12.45 4.98
CA GLY A 9 -32.64 -13.46 5.67
C GLY A 9 -33.13 -14.56 4.72
N GLN A 10 -34.34 -15.08 4.92
CA GLN A 10 -34.94 -16.03 3.97
C GLN A 10 -35.42 -15.27 2.74
N ILE A 11 -34.99 -15.70 1.55
CA ILE A 11 -35.44 -15.12 0.29
C ILE A 11 -36.63 -15.95 -0.23
N ASN A 12 -37.79 -15.33 -0.37
CA ASN A 12 -39.03 -16.01 -0.75
C ASN A 12 -39.31 -15.97 -2.25
N ASP A 13 -38.97 -14.85 -2.90
CA ASP A 13 -39.26 -14.61 -4.31
C ASP A 13 -37.98 -14.73 -5.17
N ASN A 14 -37.35 -13.61 -5.51
CA ASN A 14 -36.22 -13.57 -6.42
C ASN A 14 -34.86 -13.52 -5.70
N ALA A 15 -34.10 -14.62 -5.83
CA ALA A 15 -32.76 -14.74 -5.24
C ALA A 15 -31.74 -13.75 -5.83
N ILE A 16 -31.78 -13.50 -7.14
CA ILE A 16 -30.78 -12.64 -7.82
C ILE A 16 -31.01 -11.18 -7.43
N GLU A 17 -32.27 -10.73 -7.43
CA GLU A 17 -32.65 -9.37 -7.04
C GLU A 17 -32.34 -9.10 -5.56
N ALA A 18 -32.64 -10.07 -4.70
CA ALA A 18 -32.27 -9.98 -3.29
C ALA A 18 -30.75 -9.81 -3.12
N LEU A 19 -29.95 -10.59 -3.85
CA LEU A 19 -28.49 -10.47 -3.82
C LEU A 19 -28.00 -9.16 -4.44
N LEU A 20 -28.63 -8.66 -5.50
CA LEU A 20 -28.26 -7.40 -6.13
C LEU A 20 -28.34 -6.23 -5.14
N HIS A 21 -29.30 -6.27 -4.22
CA HIS A 21 -29.44 -5.29 -3.14
C HIS A 21 -28.67 -5.65 -1.85
N ASP A 22 -27.85 -6.70 -1.85
CA ASP A 22 -26.98 -7.11 -0.76
C ASP A 22 -25.62 -6.37 -0.83
N PRO A 23 -24.92 -6.12 0.30
CA PRO A 23 -23.60 -5.48 0.30
C PRO A 23 -22.55 -6.14 -0.60
N LEU A 24 -22.72 -7.42 -0.94
CA LEU A 24 -21.90 -8.12 -1.92
C LEU A 24 -21.77 -7.35 -3.24
N PHE A 25 -22.88 -6.82 -3.75
CA PHE A 25 -22.98 -6.13 -5.04
C PHE A 25 -23.13 -4.61 -4.91
N ARG A 26 -22.54 -4.03 -3.87
CA ARG A 26 -22.48 -2.57 -3.73
C ARG A 26 -21.67 -1.90 -4.83
N GLN A 27 -22.03 -0.67 -5.16
CA GLN A 27 -21.21 0.19 -6.00
C GLN A 27 -19.82 0.37 -5.38
N ARG A 28 -18.79 0.15 -6.18
CA ARG A 28 -17.39 0.37 -5.80
C ARG A 28 -16.90 1.63 -6.50
N ILE A 29 -16.39 2.56 -5.71
CA ILE A 29 -15.81 3.80 -6.21
C ILE A 29 -14.30 3.70 -6.02
N GLU A 30 -13.54 3.82 -7.11
CA GLU A 30 -12.09 3.88 -7.04
C GLU A 30 -11.63 5.25 -6.53
N LYS A 31 -10.59 5.28 -5.70
CA LYS A 31 -9.95 6.53 -5.32
C LYS A 31 -9.13 7.07 -6.48
N ASN A 32 -9.47 8.25 -6.95
CA ASN A 32 -8.73 8.96 -7.98
C ASN A 32 -7.31 9.32 -7.52
N LYS A 33 -6.34 9.30 -8.45
CA LYS A 33 -4.94 9.67 -8.17
C LYS A 33 -4.71 11.19 -8.19
N LYS A 34 -5.60 11.96 -8.82
CA LYS A 34 -5.51 13.42 -8.94
C LYS A 34 -6.91 14.05 -8.85
N GLY A 35 -7.00 15.25 -8.30
CA GLY A 35 -8.22 16.04 -8.21
C GLY A 35 -8.92 15.94 -6.84
N LYS A 36 -10.25 16.06 -6.82
CA LYS A 36 -11.04 16.03 -5.58
C LYS A 36 -10.94 14.66 -4.92
N GLY A 37 -10.56 14.61 -3.65
CA GLY A 37 -10.46 13.35 -2.89
C GLY A 37 -9.20 12.52 -3.16
N SER A 38 -8.24 13.03 -3.95
CA SER A 38 -7.00 12.31 -4.28
C SER A 38 -5.86 12.51 -3.27
N TYR A 39 -6.02 13.39 -2.29
CA TYR A 39 -4.97 13.66 -1.30
C TYR A 39 -4.75 12.44 -0.39
N LEU A 40 -3.48 12.04 -0.24
CA LEU A 40 -3.04 10.95 0.62
C LEU A 40 -1.96 11.47 1.57
N ARG A 41 -2.17 11.33 2.89
CA ARG A 41 -1.21 11.77 3.90
C ARG A 41 0.15 11.07 3.80
N LYS A 42 0.15 9.79 3.39
CA LYS A 42 1.35 8.98 3.13
C LYS A 42 1.14 8.20 1.85
N GLY A 43 2.08 8.29 0.92
CA GLY A 43 2.09 7.46 -0.29
C GLY A 43 2.51 6.01 0.00
N LYS A 44 2.34 5.12 -0.99
CA LYS A 44 2.71 3.69 -0.90
C LYS A 44 4.16 3.48 -0.46
N HIS A 45 5.07 4.28 -1.01
CA HIS A 45 6.50 4.29 -0.67
C HIS A 45 6.85 5.60 0.05
N ALA A 46 6.13 5.92 1.12
CA ALA A 46 6.52 7.01 1.99
C ALA A 46 7.94 6.72 2.49
N LYS A 47 8.87 7.64 2.19
CA LYS A 47 10.31 7.55 2.48
C LYS A 47 10.53 6.80 3.80
N LYS A 48 10.97 5.53 3.74
CA LYS A 48 11.88 5.02 4.78
C LYS A 48 12.99 6.05 4.75
N GLY A 49 13.15 6.82 5.83
CA GLY A 49 14.14 7.87 5.90
C GLY A 49 15.41 7.37 5.25
N PHE A 50 16.00 8.17 4.36
CA PHE A 50 17.28 7.88 3.75
C PHE A 50 18.16 7.32 4.86
N GLN A 51 18.34 5.99 4.91
CA GLN A 51 19.46 5.45 5.62
C GLN A 51 20.59 5.96 4.75
N GLU A 52 21.26 7.02 5.23
CA GLU A 52 22.45 7.55 4.60
C GLU A 52 23.41 6.38 4.46
N ALA A 53 23.37 5.67 3.34
CA ALA A 53 24.44 4.79 2.88
C ALA A 53 25.57 5.69 2.32
N SER A 54 25.83 6.81 2.97
CA SER A 54 26.97 7.65 2.68
C SER A 54 28.16 6.95 3.30
N GLY A 55 28.96 6.29 2.46
CA GLY A 55 30.19 5.58 2.80
C GLY A 55 31.30 6.48 3.36
N LYS A 56 31.01 7.26 4.41
CA LYS A 56 31.94 8.17 5.11
C LYS A 56 33.10 7.45 5.80
N GLN A 57 33.21 6.12 5.69
CA GLN A 57 34.32 5.35 6.23
C GLN A 57 35.38 4.94 5.18
N ALA A 58 35.11 5.07 3.87
CA ALA A 58 36.09 4.64 2.85
C ALA A 58 37.32 5.57 2.78
N ASN A 59 37.16 6.87 3.03
CA ASN A 59 38.24 7.84 2.90
C ASN A 59 39.21 7.89 4.10
N ARG A 60 38.95 7.17 5.21
CA ARG A 60 39.89 7.11 6.34
C ARG A 60 40.96 6.02 6.18
N LEU A 61 40.73 5.01 5.33
CA LEU A 61 41.69 3.94 5.10
C LEU A 61 42.81 4.35 4.13
N PHE A 62 42.53 5.26 3.20
CA PHE A 62 43.52 5.71 2.21
C PHE A 62 44.44 6.85 2.71
N THR A 63 44.04 7.62 3.72
CA THR A 63 44.80 8.82 4.14
C THR A 63 45.81 8.56 5.26
N THR A 64 45.69 7.46 6.01
CA THR A 64 46.57 7.17 7.16
C THR A 64 47.51 5.99 6.93
N GLY A 65 47.33 5.21 5.86
CA GLY A 65 48.11 3.99 5.60
C GLY A 65 49.26 4.11 4.61
N LEU A 66 49.40 5.23 3.89
CA LEU A 66 50.37 5.37 2.78
C LEU A 66 51.49 6.39 3.04
N LEU A 67 51.79 6.69 4.32
CA LEU A 67 52.87 7.60 4.71
C LEU A 67 53.81 7.00 5.78
N ALA A 68 53.91 5.66 5.84
CA ALA A 68 54.78 4.95 6.80
C ALA A 68 55.79 4.02 6.11
N PHE A 69 56.23 4.36 4.90
CA PHE A 69 57.36 3.72 4.22
C PHE A 69 58.26 4.78 3.57
N THR A 70 59.02 5.47 4.40
CA THR A 70 60.32 6.08 4.06
C THR A 70 61.21 5.93 5.27
#